data_AF-A0A844M685-F1
#
_entry.id   AF-A0A844M685-F1
#
_cell.length_a   1.000
_cell.length_b   1.000
_cell.length_c   1.000
_cell.angle_alpha   90.00
_cell.angle_beta   90.00
_cell.angle_gamma   90.00
#
_symmetry.space_group_name_H-M   'P 1'
#
loop_
_entity.id
_entity.type
_entity.pdbx_description
1 polymer ?
#
loop_
_entity_poly.entity_id
_entity_poly.type
_entity_poly.pdbx_seq_one_letter_code
_entity_poly.pdbx_strand_id
1 'polypeptide(L)'
;MQTLTIQQVAQQTGLTVHTLRYYERNGLLEPIDRASSGHRRYSAEDIARIKFLTRLRATGMPIRQMQEFARLFRERPEAIGDRRKLLEAHEQQVQAHIQELTRNLEVIQWKVSYYKSLEARQQTDSTYSYSEANERQECLAAGQAFMLERALQQVDTEAEVEPQPHEASPSLHESRFQS
;
A
#
# COMPACT_ATOMS: atom_id res chain seq x y z
N MET A 1 35.12 -10.69 12.02
CA MET A 1 34.00 -9.75 11.76
C MET A 1 33.03 -9.81 12.93
N GLN A 2 32.45 -8.68 13.35
CA GLN A 2 31.47 -8.68 14.43
C GLN A 2 30.15 -9.31 13.96
N THR A 3 29.59 -10.22 14.75
CA THR A 3 28.29 -10.85 14.50
C THR A 3 27.28 -10.45 15.58
N LEU A 4 26.05 -10.20 15.18
CA LEU A 4 25.00 -9.68 16.07
C LEU A 4 24.05 -10.79 16.52
N THR A 5 23.49 -10.63 17.72
CA THR A 5 22.39 -11.48 18.21
C THR A 5 21.09 -11.11 17.51
N ILE A 6 20.10 -12.03 17.56
CA ILE A 6 18.76 -11.77 17.01
C ILE A 6 18.07 -10.55 17.63
N GLN A 7 18.36 -10.23 18.90
CA GLN A 7 17.81 -9.04 19.57
C GLN A 7 18.44 -7.75 19.02
N GLN A 8 19.75 -7.74 18.83
CA GLN A 8 20.45 -6.60 18.24
C GLN A 8 19.98 -6.35 16.79
N VAL A 9 19.79 -7.42 16.01
CA VAL A 9 19.26 -7.30 14.64
C VAL A 9 17.82 -6.80 14.65
N ALA A 10 16.96 -7.29 15.54
CA ALA A 10 15.60 -6.80 15.71
C ALA A 10 15.59 -5.29 15.97
N GLN A 11 16.43 -4.81 16.89
CA GLN A 11 16.57 -3.38 17.18
C GLN A 11 17.06 -2.57 15.98
N GLN A 12 18.06 -3.06 15.24
CA GLN A 12 18.63 -2.35 14.10
C GLN A 12 17.73 -2.34 12.85
N THR A 13 16.88 -3.35 12.69
CA THR A 13 16.03 -3.51 11.50
C THR A 13 14.59 -3.05 11.74
N GLY A 14 14.20 -2.82 12.99
CA GLY A 14 12.81 -2.53 13.38
C GLY A 14 11.89 -3.74 13.29
N LEU A 15 12.43 -4.93 12.99
CA LEU A 15 11.67 -6.17 12.94
C LEU A 15 11.56 -6.81 14.32
N THR A 16 10.46 -7.52 14.56
CA THR A 16 10.35 -8.37 15.75
C THR A 16 11.24 -9.60 15.60
N VAL A 17 11.69 -10.16 16.72
CA VAL A 17 12.38 -11.46 16.77
C VAL A 17 11.54 -12.55 16.10
N HIS A 18 10.21 -12.49 16.24
CA HIS A 18 9.31 -13.43 15.58
C HIS A 18 9.41 -13.32 14.05
N THR A 19 9.42 -12.09 13.50
CA THR A 19 9.55 -11.87 12.05
C THR A 19 10.90 -12.36 11.51
N LEU A 20 12.00 -12.15 12.24
CA LEU A 20 13.31 -12.68 11.85
C LEU A 20 13.31 -14.22 11.79
N ARG A 21 12.71 -14.87 12.79
CA ARG A 21 12.54 -16.33 12.78
C ARG A 21 11.62 -16.80 11.67
N TYR A 22 10.58 -16.03 11.38
CA TYR A 22 9.67 -16.30 10.28
C TYR A 22 10.43 -16.27 8.94
N TYR A 23 11.26 -15.24 8.70
CA TYR A 23 12.08 -15.09 7.48
C TYR A 23 13.04 -16.27 7.25
N GLU A 24 13.63 -16.79 8.31
CA GLU A 24 14.46 -17.99 8.24
C GLU A 24 13.61 -19.24 7.94
N ARG A 25 12.49 -19.44 8.63
CA ARG A 25 11.62 -20.62 8.43
C ARG A 25 11.01 -20.69 7.05
N ASN A 26 10.66 -19.57 6.43
CA ASN A 26 10.07 -19.55 5.10
C ASN A 26 11.11 -19.43 3.97
N GLY A 27 12.40 -19.60 4.29
CA GLY A 27 13.48 -19.70 3.28
C GLY A 27 13.87 -18.38 2.62
N LEU A 28 13.56 -17.23 3.23
CA LEU A 28 14.04 -15.93 2.77
C LEU A 28 15.49 -15.65 3.18
N LEU A 29 15.92 -16.27 4.26
CA LEU A 29 17.30 -16.24 4.74
C LEU A 29 17.87 -17.65 4.65
N GLU A 30 19.16 -17.74 4.35
CA GLU A 30 19.91 -18.97 4.55
C GLU A 30 19.95 -19.32 6.04
N PRO A 31 20.19 -20.60 6.40
CA PRO A 31 20.38 -20.99 7.79
C PRO A 31 21.44 -20.11 8.46
N ILE A 32 21.04 -19.34 9.47
CA ILE A 32 21.93 -18.40 10.17
C ILE A 32 22.84 -19.19 11.10
N ASP A 33 24.14 -18.88 11.03
CA ASP A 33 25.15 -19.47 11.89
C ASP A 33 24.81 -19.34 13.37
N ARG A 34 25.27 -20.33 14.14
CA ARG A 34 25.06 -20.37 15.59
C ARG A 34 26.39 -20.33 16.31
N ALA A 35 26.45 -19.53 17.37
CA ALA A 35 27.58 -19.56 18.30
C ALA A 35 27.63 -20.90 19.06
N SER A 36 28.74 -21.19 19.72
CA SER A 36 28.90 -22.34 20.62
C SER A 36 27.83 -22.41 21.72
N SER A 37 27.23 -21.28 22.10
CA SER A 37 26.10 -21.20 23.03
C SER A 37 24.74 -21.57 22.41
N GLY A 38 24.68 -21.93 21.12
CA GLY A 38 23.46 -22.30 20.39
C GLY A 38 22.62 -21.12 19.88
N HIS A 39 23.00 -19.88 20.19
CA HIS A 39 22.33 -18.67 19.74
C HIS A 39 22.75 -18.24 18.33
N ARG A 40 21.78 -17.73 17.54
CA ARG A 40 22.00 -17.21 16.19
C ARG A 40 22.94 -16.00 16.17
N ARG A 41 23.81 -15.96 15.17
CA ARG A 41 24.80 -14.91 14.93
C ARG A 41 24.67 -14.42 13.49
N TYR A 42 24.21 -13.19 13.34
CA TYR A 42 23.99 -12.56 12.05
C TYR A 42 25.23 -11.80 11.62
N SER A 43 25.70 -12.05 10.42
CA SER A 43 26.77 -11.29 9.77
C SER A 43 26.27 -9.94 9.26
N ALA A 44 27.19 -9.08 8.82
CA ALA A 44 26.83 -7.82 8.15
C ALA A 44 26.08 -8.07 6.83
N GLU A 45 26.41 -9.14 6.09
CA GLU A 45 25.71 -9.51 4.85
C GLU A 45 24.26 -9.93 5.13
N ASP A 46 24.04 -10.71 6.20
CA ASP A 46 22.68 -11.10 6.61
C ASP A 46 21.83 -9.88 6.96
N ILE A 47 22.41 -8.91 7.68
CA ILE A 47 21.72 -7.68 8.06
C ILE A 47 21.37 -6.86 6.82
N ALA A 48 22.30 -6.73 5.86
CA ALA A 48 22.03 -6.04 4.60
C ALA A 48 20.89 -6.73 3.82
N ARG A 49 20.89 -8.07 3.76
CA ARG A 49 19.82 -8.86 3.13
C ARG A 49 18.48 -8.67 3.83
N ILE A 50 18.44 -8.72 5.16
CA ILE A 50 17.22 -8.50 5.96
C ILE A 50 16.65 -7.10 5.71
N LYS A 51 17.51 -6.08 5.68
CA LYS A 51 17.10 -4.69 5.39
C LYS A 51 16.48 -4.60 3.99
N PHE A 52 17.09 -5.23 2.99
CA PHE A 52 16.55 -5.24 1.63
C PHE A 52 15.20 -5.95 1.53
N LEU A 53 15.07 -7.16 2.09
CA LEU A 53 13.80 -7.90 2.15
C LEU A 53 12.69 -7.10 2.85
N THR A 54 13.06 -6.33 3.88
CA THR A 54 12.12 -5.44 4.57
C THR A 54 11.60 -4.34 3.64
N ARG A 55 12.44 -3.78 2.77
CA ARG A 55 12.01 -2.79 1.75
C ARG A 55 11.09 -3.41 0.71
N LEU A 56 11.39 -4.61 0.22
CA LEU A 56 10.53 -5.32 -0.73
C LEU A 56 9.13 -5.58 -0.14
N ARG A 57 9.08 -6.06 1.11
CA ARG A 57 7.81 -6.26 1.81
C ARG A 57 7.05 -4.95 2.03
N ALA A 58 7.74 -3.89 2.46
CA ALA A 58 7.12 -2.59 2.72
C ALA A 58 6.55 -1.93 1.44
N THR A 59 7.06 -2.32 0.27
CA THR A 59 6.58 -1.86 -1.04
C THR A 59 5.58 -2.83 -1.68
N GLY A 60 5.03 -3.77 -0.90
CA GLY A 60 3.94 -4.63 -1.35
C GLY A 60 4.37 -5.90 -2.08
N MET A 61 5.66 -6.23 -2.15
CA MET A 61 6.10 -7.48 -2.79
C MET A 61 5.53 -8.69 -2.03
N PRO A 62 4.82 -9.63 -2.69
CA PRO A 62 4.27 -10.79 -2.04
C PRO A 62 5.39 -11.74 -1.60
N ILE A 63 5.14 -12.47 -0.51
CA ILE A 63 6.13 -13.36 0.11
C ILE A 63 6.70 -14.40 -0.87
N ARG A 64 5.88 -14.86 -1.82
CA ARG A 64 6.29 -15.83 -2.86
C ARG A 64 7.35 -15.26 -3.80
N GLN A 65 7.22 -13.99 -4.21
CA GLN A 65 8.24 -13.34 -5.04
C GLN A 65 9.52 -13.06 -4.25
N MET A 66 9.40 -12.72 -2.96
CA MET A 66 10.57 -12.58 -2.09
C MET A 66 11.32 -13.92 -1.92
N GLN A 67 10.60 -15.04 -1.85
CA GLN A 67 11.19 -16.39 -1.82
C GLN A 67 11.88 -16.73 -3.14
N GLU A 68 11.30 -16.34 -4.27
CA GLU A 68 11.93 -16.49 -5.57
C GLU A 68 13.22 -15.68 -5.67
N PHE A 69 13.21 -14.42 -5.22
CA PHE A 69 14.43 -13.62 -5.13
C PHE A 69 15.49 -14.29 -4.25
N ALA A 70 15.10 -14.86 -3.10
CA ALA A 70 16.01 -15.59 -2.22
C ALA A 70 16.54 -16.90 -2.83
N ARG A 71 15.76 -17.55 -3.71
CA ARG A 71 16.22 -18.71 -4.50
C ARG A 71 17.27 -18.30 -5.53
N LEU A 72 16.94 -17.32 -6.39
CA LEU A 72 17.86 -16.81 -7.42
C LEU A 72 19.15 -16.23 -6.82
N PHE A 73 19.09 -15.69 -5.60
CA PHE A 73 20.27 -15.20 -4.89
C PHE A 73 21.26 -16.33 -4.54
N ARG A 74 20.77 -17.54 -4.26
CA ARG A 74 21.58 -18.72 -3.93
C ARG A 74 22.27 -19.32 -5.16
N GLU A 75 21.64 -19.27 -6.32
CA GLU A 75 22.11 -19.84 -7.60
C GLU A 75 23.28 -19.05 -8.25
N ARG A 76 24.11 -18.34 -7.47
CA ARG A 76 25.20 -17.47 -7.99
C ARG A 76 26.10 -18.19 -9.02
N PRO A 77 26.68 -17.49 -10.03
CA PRO A 77 26.43 -16.15 -10.54
C PRO A 77 25.45 -16.10 -11.74
N GLU A 78 24.97 -17.25 -12.22
CA GLU A 78 24.19 -17.36 -13.47
C GLU A 78 22.82 -16.64 -13.38
N ALA A 79 22.25 -16.54 -12.19
CA ALA A 79 20.95 -15.90 -11.94
C ALA A 79 20.99 -14.36 -11.73
N ILE A 80 22.08 -13.65 -12.07
CA ILE A 80 22.10 -12.16 -11.95
C ILE A 80 21.05 -11.53 -12.87
N GLY A 81 20.91 -12.03 -14.10
CA GLY A 81 19.95 -11.52 -15.07
C GLY A 81 18.50 -11.65 -14.60
N ASP A 82 18.15 -12.80 -14.02
CA ASP A 82 16.79 -13.06 -13.54
C ASP A 82 16.47 -12.28 -12.26
N ARG A 83 17.46 -12.09 -11.37
CA ARG A 83 17.32 -11.18 -10.22
C ARG A 83 17.03 -9.76 -10.66
N ARG A 84 17.77 -9.26 -11.65
CA ARG A 84 17.55 -7.92 -12.22
C ARG A 84 16.13 -7.80 -12.78
N LYS A 85 15.69 -8.74 -13.62
CA LYS A 85 14.34 -8.75 -14.21
C LYS A 85 13.24 -8.76 -13.14
N LEU A 86 13.38 -9.57 -12.09
CA LEU A 86 12.42 -9.62 -10.99
C LEU A 86 12.32 -8.25 -10.30
N LEU A 87 13.46 -7.61 -10.02
CA LEU A 87 13.48 -6.30 -9.38
C LEU A 87 12.96 -5.18 -10.28
N GLU A 88 13.24 -5.21 -11.58
CA GLU A 88 12.70 -4.24 -12.56
C GLU A 88 11.17 -4.35 -12.67
N ALA A 89 10.63 -5.57 -12.68
CA ALA A 89 9.18 -5.77 -12.67
C ALA A 89 8.54 -5.20 -11.39
N HIS A 90 9.15 -5.42 -10.22
CA HIS A 90 8.68 -4.85 -8.97
C HIS A 90 8.84 -3.32 -8.93
N GLU A 91 9.93 -2.79 -9.47
CA GLU A 91 10.16 -1.35 -9.59
C GLU A 91 9.03 -0.68 -10.37
N GLN A 92 8.63 -1.25 -11.52
CA GLN A 92 7.50 -0.75 -12.31
C GLN A 92 6.19 -0.75 -11.51
N GLN A 93 5.92 -1.82 -10.74
CA GLN A 93 4.74 -1.90 -9.88
C GLN A 93 4.75 -0.81 -8.79
N VAL A 94 5.90 -0.58 -8.15
CA VAL A 94 6.05 0.47 -7.13
C VAL A 94 5.87 1.86 -7.74
N GLN A 95 6.43 2.12 -8.93
CA GLN A 95 6.26 3.39 -9.62
C GLN A 95 4.78 3.66 -9.97
N ALA A 96 4.07 2.65 -10.48
CA ALA A 96 2.64 2.77 -10.77
C ALA A 96 1.83 3.08 -9.49
N HIS A 97 2.13 2.41 -8.38
CA HIS A 97 1.47 2.65 -7.11
C HIS A 97 1.75 4.05 -6.55
N ILE A 98 2.99 4.56 -6.68
CA ILE A 98 3.33 5.93 -6.29
C ILE A 98 2.50 6.94 -7.10
N GLN A 99 2.37 6.74 -8.41
CA GLN A 99 1.57 7.64 -9.26
C GLN A 99 0.08 7.63 -8.85
N GLU A 100 -0.48 6.47 -8.54
CA GLU A 100 -1.83 6.34 -8.04
C GLU A 100 -2.03 7.06 -6.70
N LEU A 101 -1.13 6.83 -5.73
CA LEU A 101 -1.17 7.49 -4.43
C LEU A 101 -1.06 9.01 -4.56
N THR A 102 -0.22 9.51 -5.49
CA THR A 102 -0.10 10.96 -5.76
C THR A 102 -1.42 11.53 -6.30
N ARG A 103 -2.05 10.87 -7.28
CA ARG A 103 -3.37 11.31 -7.81
C ARG A 103 -4.44 11.34 -6.71
N ASN A 104 -4.47 10.31 -5.87
CA ASN A 104 -5.41 10.24 -4.76
C ASN A 104 -5.15 11.35 -3.73
N LEU A 105 -3.88 11.63 -3.43
CA LEU A 105 -3.47 12.69 -2.52
C LEU A 105 -3.92 14.06 -3.01
N GLU A 106 -3.84 14.34 -4.31
CA GLU A 106 -4.29 15.61 -4.91
C GLU A 106 -5.79 15.84 -4.66
N VAL A 107 -6.63 14.82 -4.85
CA VAL A 107 -8.08 14.91 -4.60
C VAL A 107 -8.37 15.18 -3.11
N ILE A 108 -7.66 14.49 -2.22
CA ILE A 108 -7.81 14.68 -0.78
C ILE A 108 -7.39 16.11 -0.38
N GLN A 109 -6.26 16.61 -0.90
CA GLN A 109 -5.78 17.96 -0.64
C GLN A 109 -6.74 19.03 -1.15
N TRP A 110 -7.35 18.81 -2.32
CA TRP A 110 -8.39 19.68 -2.82
C TRP A 110 -9.59 19.72 -1.87
N LYS A 111 -10.08 18.56 -1.39
CA LYS A 111 -11.20 18.52 -0.43
C LYS A 111 -10.86 19.18 0.91
N VAL A 112 -9.66 18.96 1.44
CA VAL A 112 -9.19 19.65 2.65
C VAL A 112 -9.19 21.17 2.43
N SER A 113 -8.70 21.65 1.29
CA SER A 113 -8.67 23.08 0.97
C SER A 113 -10.08 23.67 0.81
N TYR A 114 -10.98 22.91 0.19
CA TYR A 114 -12.38 23.28 0.07
C TYR A 114 -13.02 23.48 1.45
N TYR A 115 -12.87 22.53 2.37
CA TYR A 115 -13.45 22.65 3.71
C TYR A 115 -12.83 23.78 4.53
N LYS A 116 -11.51 23.98 4.44
CA LYS A 116 -10.85 25.15 5.06
C LYS A 116 -11.44 26.48 4.57
N SER A 117 -11.79 26.56 3.29
CA SER A 117 -12.43 27.77 2.74
C SER A 117 -13.86 27.99 3.27
N LEU A 118 -14.61 26.91 3.52
CA LEU A 118 -15.95 26.99 4.11
C LEU A 118 -15.89 27.39 5.59
N GLU A 119 -14.96 26.81 6.36
CA GLU A 119 -14.72 27.19 7.76
C GLU A 119 -14.36 28.68 7.88
N ALA A 120 -13.46 29.17 7.04
CA ALA A 120 -13.07 30.58 7.02
C ALA A 120 -14.27 31.50 6.73
N ARG A 121 -15.15 31.10 5.80
CA ARG A 121 -16.38 31.86 5.48
C ARG A 121 -17.35 31.91 6.64
N GLN A 122 -17.58 30.79 7.32
CA GLN A 122 -18.45 30.74 8.51
C GLN A 122 -17.91 31.60 9.65
N GLN A 123 -16.58 31.67 9.81
CA GLN A 123 -15.94 32.52 10.82
C GLN A 123 -16.01 34.01 10.45
N THR A 124 -15.88 34.37 9.16
CA THR A 124 -16.10 35.74 8.70
C THR A 124 -17.56 36.14 8.79
N ASP A 125 -18.52 35.28 8.44
CA ASP A 125 -19.96 35.55 8.56
C ASP A 125 -20.40 35.67 10.04
N SER A 126 -19.75 34.91 10.94
CA SER A 126 -19.88 35.05 12.40
C SER A 126 -19.29 36.36 12.94
N THR A 127 -18.36 37.01 12.22
CA THR A 127 -17.69 38.25 12.63
C THR A 127 -18.27 39.49 11.93
N TYR A 128 -18.90 39.30 10.76
CA TYR A 128 -19.51 40.35 9.90
C TYR A 128 -21.04 40.31 9.89
N SER A 129 -21.66 39.74 10.92
CA SER A 129 -23.11 39.73 11.14
C SER A 129 -23.72 41.12 11.46
N TYR A 130 -23.12 42.24 11.02
CA TYR A 130 -23.77 43.55 11.14
C TYR A 130 -23.67 44.50 9.94
N SER A 131 -23.17 44.13 8.75
CA SER A 131 -23.29 45.10 7.63
C SER A 131 -23.64 44.67 6.21
N GLU A 132 -23.17 43.57 5.62
CA GLU A 132 -23.36 43.43 4.15
C GLU A 132 -23.62 41.98 3.70
N ALA A 133 -24.88 41.56 3.83
CA ALA A 133 -25.49 40.77 2.78
C ALA A 133 -25.22 41.49 1.42
N ASN A 134 -24.90 40.76 0.34
CA ASN A 134 -25.65 40.83 -0.94
C ASN A 134 -24.90 40.45 -2.25
N GLU A 135 -23.56 40.45 -2.42
CA GLU A 135 -23.04 40.63 -3.83
C GLU A 135 -21.94 39.71 -4.43
N ARG A 136 -21.44 38.62 -3.81
CA ARG A 136 -20.32 37.84 -4.42
C ARG A 136 -20.50 36.32 -4.59
N GLN A 137 -21.67 35.80 -4.24
CA GLN A 137 -21.98 34.36 -4.25
C GLN A 137 -21.96 33.72 -5.66
N GLU A 138 -22.06 34.52 -6.74
CA GLU A 138 -22.31 34.00 -8.10
C GLU A 138 -21.05 33.66 -8.94
N CYS A 139 -19.86 34.19 -8.61
CA CYS A 139 -18.70 34.12 -9.53
C CYS A 139 -17.80 32.87 -9.37
N LEU A 140 -17.89 32.13 -8.26
CA LEU A 140 -16.95 31.03 -7.91
C LEU A 140 -17.47 29.61 -8.25
N ALA A 141 -18.78 29.43 -8.41
CA ALA A 141 -19.38 28.13 -8.71
C ALA A 141 -19.18 27.71 -10.18
N ALA A 142 -19.14 28.68 -11.11
CA ALA A 142 -19.01 28.42 -12.55
C ALA A 142 -17.65 27.84 -12.97
N GLY A 143 -16.57 28.13 -12.22
CA GLY A 143 -15.23 27.59 -12.50
C GLY A 143 -14.97 26.17 -11.98
N GLN A 144 -15.74 25.70 -11.00
CA GLN A 144 -15.51 24.41 -10.33
C GLN A 144 -16.16 23.22 -11.04
N ALA A 145 -17.23 23.44 -11.80
CA ALA A 145 -17.86 22.40 -12.61
C ALA A 145 -16.95 21.94 -13.77
N PHE A 146 -16.30 22.90 -14.47
CA PHE A 146 -15.48 22.63 -15.66
C PHE A 146 -14.19 21.84 -15.36
N MET A 147 -13.58 22.02 -14.19
CA MET A 147 -12.36 21.31 -13.79
C MET A 147 -12.63 19.88 -13.30
N LEU A 148 -13.78 19.64 -12.66
CA LEU A 148 -14.18 18.33 -12.17
C LEU A 148 -14.66 17.41 -13.30
N GLU A 149 -15.42 17.96 -14.25
CA GLU A 149 -15.92 17.22 -15.42
C GLU A 149 -14.76 16.73 -16.31
N ARG A 150 -13.71 17.54 -16.44
CA ARG A 150 -12.50 17.19 -17.20
C ARG A 150 -11.59 16.16 -16.50
N ALA A 151 -11.60 16.13 -15.17
CA ALA A 151 -10.82 15.18 -14.36
C ALA A 151 -11.49 13.79 -14.28
N LEU A 152 -12.81 13.72 -14.41
CA LEU A 152 -13.57 12.46 -14.38
C LEU A 152 -13.63 11.76 -15.75
N GLN A 153 -13.68 12.50 -16.87
CA GLN A 153 -13.75 11.92 -18.23
C GLN A 153 -12.48 11.18 -18.71
N GLN A 154 -11.35 11.28 -18.00
CA GLN A 154 -10.12 10.55 -18.35
C GLN A 154 -10.03 9.17 -17.68
N VAL A 155 -10.98 8.83 -16.80
CA VAL A 155 -10.95 7.58 -16.01
C VAL A 155 -11.82 6.48 -16.64
N ASP A 156 -12.70 6.80 -17.60
CA ASP A 156 -13.73 5.87 -18.11
C ASP A 156 -13.29 4.88 -19.21
N THR A 157 -12.03 4.85 -19.66
CA THR A 157 -11.64 3.99 -20.80
C THR A 157 -11.19 2.56 -20.49
N GLU A 158 -11.01 2.13 -19.24
CA GLU A 158 -10.59 0.74 -18.97
C GLU A 158 -11.15 0.20 -17.64
N ALA A 159 -12.29 -0.52 -17.68
CA ALA A 159 -12.55 -1.78 -16.95
C ALA A 159 -14.05 -2.00 -16.62
N GLU A 160 -14.82 -2.48 -17.59
CA GLU A 160 -16.03 -3.28 -17.30
C GLU A 160 -15.59 -4.70 -16.85
N VAL A 161 -15.75 -5.01 -15.57
CA VAL A 161 -15.93 -6.40 -15.09
C VAL A 161 -17.05 -6.39 -14.06
N GLU A 162 -18.22 -6.86 -14.49
CA GLU A 162 -19.47 -6.92 -13.74
C GLU A 162 -19.49 -8.10 -12.74
N PRO A 163 -19.89 -7.91 -11.46
CA PRO A 163 -20.14 -9.03 -10.56
C PRO A 163 -21.64 -9.33 -10.42
N GLN A 164 -22.00 -10.60 -10.63
CA GLN A 164 -23.35 -11.16 -10.48
C GLN A 164 -23.86 -11.07 -9.02
N PRO A 165 -25.14 -10.72 -8.77
CA PRO A 165 -25.68 -10.65 -7.42
C PRO A 165 -26.21 -12.02 -6.95
N HIS A 166 -25.86 -12.35 -5.71
CA HIS A 166 -26.43 -13.39 -4.88
C HIS A 166 -27.97 -13.30 -4.77
N GLU A 167 -28.66 -14.43 -4.90
CA GLU A 167 -30.08 -14.56 -4.56
C GLU A 167 -30.23 -14.84 -3.06
N ALA A 168 -31.13 -14.10 -2.40
CA ALA A 168 -31.65 -14.52 -1.10
C ALA A 168 -33.15 -14.22 -0.97
N SER A 169 -33.87 -15.29 -0.61
CA SER A 169 -35.07 -15.34 0.23
C SER A 169 -36.44 -15.48 -0.53
N PRO A 170 -37.52 -15.89 0.17
CA PRO A 170 -38.02 -17.27 0.10
C PRO A 170 -39.51 -17.32 -0.28
N SER A 171 -39.93 -18.20 -1.20
CA SER A 171 -41.36 -18.36 -1.49
C SER A 171 -42.01 -19.41 -0.60
N LEU A 172 -42.86 -18.93 0.31
CA LEU A 172 -43.95 -19.70 0.93
C LEU A 172 -44.85 -20.29 -0.17
N HIS A 173 -45.07 -21.60 -0.13
CA HIS A 173 -46.31 -22.18 -0.66
C HIS A 173 -46.78 -23.32 0.24
N GLU A 174 -47.71 -23.00 1.13
CA GLU A 174 -48.67 -23.96 1.64
C GLU A 174 -49.59 -24.41 0.49
N SER A 175 -49.77 -25.72 0.33
CA SER A 175 -50.97 -26.32 -0.24
C SER A 175 -51.12 -27.78 0.19
N ARG A 176 -51.98 -27.95 1.21
CA ARG A 176 -53.06 -28.93 1.34
C ARG A 176 -53.16 -30.08 0.29
N PHE A 177 -53.20 -31.29 0.85
CA PHE A 177 -54.24 -32.33 0.70
C PHE A 177 -54.49 -33.07 -0.64
N GLN A 178 -54.58 -34.41 -0.50
CA GLN A 178 -55.21 -35.46 -1.35
C GLN A 178 -54.41 -35.90 -2.60
N SER A 179 -54.15 -37.17 -2.89
CA SER A 179 -54.75 -38.47 -2.52
C SER A 179 -53.69 -39.55 -2.36
#